data_AF-A0A840X3E3-F1
#
_entry.id   AF-A0A840X3E3-F1
#
_cell.length_a   1.000
_cell.length_b   1.000
_cell.length_c   1.000
_cell.angle_alpha   90.00
_cell.angle_beta   90.00
_cell.angle_gamma   90.00
#
_symmetry.space_group_name_H-M   'P 1'
#
loop_
_entity.id
_entity.type
_entity.pdbx_description
1 polymer ?
#
loop_
_entity_poly.entity_id
_entity_poly.type
_entity_poly.pdbx_seq_one_letter_code
_entity_poly.pdbx_strand_id
1 'polypeptide(L)'
;MAPHVNDTTLRTGKSTTPRDSGEIDVAGWVCQARYPVLTWFEDDVRAIEAPWAFEYVRASLVPCLLAHGYEVPTAPGPREFADRWRTDAAFDPYALVGEAAGDRARAAARCPAPETVLEGAG
;
A
#
# COMPACT_ATOMS: atom_id res chain seq x y z
N MET A 1 53.79 -31.68 -18.71
CA MET A 1 54.28 -30.37 -19.16
C MET A 1 53.05 -29.47 -19.33
N ALA A 2 52.73 -28.65 -18.32
CA ALA A 2 51.84 -27.50 -18.50
C ALA A 2 52.72 -26.27 -18.80
N PRO A 3 52.13 -25.21 -19.38
CA PRO A 3 52.01 -24.03 -18.53
C PRO A 3 50.62 -23.41 -18.54
N HIS A 4 50.27 -22.94 -17.35
CA HIS A 4 49.23 -21.96 -17.04
C HIS A 4 49.46 -20.64 -17.78
N VAL A 5 48.36 -19.97 -18.14
CA VAL A 5 48.21 -18.51 -17.99
C VAL A 5 46.78 -18.20 -17.54
N ASN A 6 46.66 -17.72 -16.30
CA ASN A 6 45.56 -16.91 -15.81
C ASN A 6 45.84 -15.45 -16.21
N ASP A 7 44.84 -14.68 -16.66
CA ASP A 7 44.55 -13.37 -16.03
C ASP A 7 43.20 -12.78 -16.47
N THR A 8 42.33 -12.65 -15.47
CA THR A 8 41.39 -11.56 -15.19
C THR A 8 41.53 -10.31 -16.07
N THR A 9 40.45 -9.96 -16.78
CA THR A 9 40.11 -8.54 -16.98
C THR A 9 38.60 -8.36 -16.90
N LEU A 10 38.22 -7.67 -15.83
CA LEU A 10 36.97 -6.94 -15.67
C LEU A 10 36.52 -6.28 -16.98
N ARG A 11 35.38 -6.73 -17.51
CA ARG A 11 34.35 -5.78 -17.90
C ARG A 11 33.13 -6.06 -17.06
N THR A 12 33.04 -5.28 -16.00
CA THR A 12 31.84 -4.89 -15.29
C THR A 12 30.74 -4.61 -16.31
N GLY A 13 29.98 -5.65 -16.69
CA GLY A 13 28.66 -5.48 -17.22
C GLY A 13 27.86 -4.90 -16.07
N LYS A 14 27.76 -3.57 -16.07
CA LYS A 14 26.88 -2.80 -15.21
C LYS A 14 25.52 -3.48 -15.34
N SER A 15 25.09 -4.23 -14.33
CA SER A 15 23.70 -4.66 -14.23
C SER A 15 22.89 -3.40 -13.99
N THR A 16 22.58 -2.70 -15.07
CA THR A 16 21.59 -1.65 -15.09
C THR A 16 20.32 -2.33 -14.63
N THR A 17 19.93 -2.07 -13.38
CA THR A 17 18.64 -2.47 -12.83
C THR A 17 17.54 -2.02 -13.80
N PRO A 18 16.47 -2.81 -14.04
CA PRO A 18 15.47 -2.56 -15.09
C PRO A 18 14.70 -1.23 -15.04
N ARG A 19 15.02 -0.32 -14.10
CA ARG A 19 14.29 0.94 -13.92
C ARG A 19 14.53 1.99 -15.03
N ASP A 20 15.48 1.76 -15.94
CA ASP A 20 15.85 2.73 -16.99
C ASP A 20 15.44 2.34 -18.42
N SER A 21 14.64 1.29 -18.60
CA SER A 21 14.07 0.92 -19.89
C SER A 21 12.57 0.81 -19.74
N GLY A 22 11.82 1.65 -20.47
CA GLY A 22 10.35 1.68 -20.51
C GLY A 22 9.75 0.41 -21.13
N GLU A 23 10.05 -0.73 -20.53
CA GLU A 23 9.52 -2.03 -20.90
C GLU A 23 8.12 -2.13 -20.30
N ILE A 24 7.10 -2.02 -21.17
CA ILE A 24 5.72 -2.24 -20.78
C ILE A 24 5.61 -3.73 -20.40
N ASP A 25 5.15 -4.01 -19.18
CA ASP A 25 4.75 -5.35 -18.79
C ASP A 25 3.57 -5.79 -19.66
N VAL A 26 3.89 -6.49 -20.76
CA VAL A 26 2.91 -6.94 -21.76
C VAL A 26 1.90 -7.89 -21.13
N ALA A 27 2.30 -8.70 -20.14
CA ALA A 27 1.39 -9.60 -19.46
C ALA A 27 0.37 -8.80 -18.63
N GLY A 28 0.84 -7.82 -17.86
CA GLY A 28 -0.03 -6.89 -17.13
C GLY A 28 -0.97 -6.12 -18.06
N TRP A 29 -0.45 -5.60 -19.17
CA TRP A 29 -1.23 -4.82 -20.13
C TRP A 29 -2.30 -5.65 -20.85
N VAL A 30 -1.98 -6.88 -21.26
CA VAL A 30 -2.95 -7.80 -21.89
C VAL A 30 -4.03 -8.22 -20.91
N CYS A 31 -3.68 -8.48 -19.65
CA CYS A 31 -4.66 -8.80 -18.61
C CYS A 31 -5.64 -7.64 -18.38
N GLN A 32 -5.13 -6.41 -18.23
CA GLN A 32 -5.95 -5.21 -18.04
C GLN A 32 -6.84 -4.90 -19.25
N ALA A 33 -6.33 -5.10 -20.47
CA ALA A 33 -7.10 -4.90 -21.69
C ALA A 33 -8.24 -5.93 -21.83
N ARG A 34 -8.01 -7.17 -21.37
CA ARG A 34 -9.00 -8.26 -21.43
C ARG A 34 -10.03 -8.21 -20.30
N TYR A 35 -9.64 -7.69 -19.14
CA TYR A 35 -10.49 -7.52 -17.97
C TYR A 35 -10.37 -6.07 -17.47
N PRO A 36 -10.97 -5.10 -18.17
CA PRO A 36 -10.94 -3.73 -17.69
C PRO A 36 -11.61 -3.69 -16.31
N VAL A 37 -10.93 -3.08 -15.33
CA VAL A 37 -11.58 -2.68 -14.09
C VAL A 37 -12.55 -1.57 -14.47
N LEU A 38 -13.80 -1.95 -14.69
CA LEU A 38 -14.86 -1.00 -15.01
C LEU A 38 -15.16 -0.22 -13.73
N THR A 39 -15.28 1.10 -13.83
CA THR A 39 -15.52 1.99 -12.68
C THR A 39 -16.77 1.62 -11.87
N TRP A 40 -17.76 0.93 -12.46
CA TRP A 40 -18.89 0.38 -11.71
C TRP A 40 -18.45 -0.63 -10.63
N PHE A 41 -17.33 -1.32 -10.82
CA PHE A 41 -16.82 -2.31 -9.88
C PHE A 41 -16.16 -1.58 -8.71
N GLU A 42 -15.57 -0.41 -8.95
CA GLU A 42 -14.97 0.40 -7.88
C GLU A 42 -16.05 0.97 -6.95
N ASP A 43 -17.16 1.45 -7.52
CA ASP A 43 -18.30 1.94 -6.75
C ASP A 43 -18.98 0.81 -5.95
N ASP A 44 -19.19 -0.36 -6.56
CA ASP A 44 -19.77 -1.53 -5.91
C ASP A 44 -18.85 -2.08 -4.80
N VAL A 45 -17.54 -2.16 -5.07
CA VAL A 45 -16.54 -2.58 -4.08
C VAL A 45 -16.49 -1.58 -2.92
N ARG A 46 -16.50 -0.27 -3.20
CA ARG A 46 -16.55 0.76 -2.15
C ARG A 46 -17.81 0.63 -1.29
N ALA A 47 -18.97 0.36 -1.88
CA ALA A 47 -20.21 0.17 -1.14
C ALA A 47 -20.16 -1.02 -0.15
N ILE A 48 -19.35 -2.04 -0.46
CA ILE A 48 -19.16 -3.22 0.40
C ILE A 48 -18.05 -2.99 1.43
N GLU A 49 -16.90 -2.47 1.01
CA GLU A 49 -15.73 -2.32 1.87
C GLU A 49 -15.87 -1.19 2.88
N ALA A 50 -16.44 -0.04 2.47
CA ALA A 50 -16.41 1.16 3.30
C ALA A 50 -17.13 0.99 4.66
N PRO A 51 -18.32 0.33 4.75
CA PRO A 51 -18.95 0.06 6.05
C PRO A 51 -18.08 -0.82 6.96
N TRP A 52 -17.46 -1.86 6.39
CA TRP A 52 -16.54 -2.72 7.13
C TRP A 52 -15.31 -1.96 7.61
N ALA A 53 -14.70 -1.16 6.72
CA ALA A 53 -13.51 -0.38 7.01
C ALA A 53 -13.77 0.65 8.09
N PHE A 54 -14.94 1.31 8.06
CA PHE A 54 -15.36 2.24 9.12
C PHE A 54 -15.44 1.55 10.48
N GLU A 55 -16.10 0.39 10.56
CA GLU A 55 -16.20 -0.37 11.81
C GLU A 55 -14.83 -0.86 12.29
N TYR A 56 -13.98 -1.36 11.39
CA TYR A 56 -12.61 -1.74 11.73
C TYR A 56 -11.81 -0.55 12.27
N VAL A 57 -11.93 0.62 11.64
CA VAL A 57 -11.25 1.84 12.09
C VAL A 57 -11.68 2.17 13.51
N ARG A 58 -12.99 2.22 13.78
CA ARG A 58 -13.51 2.60 15.11
C ARG A 58 -13.25 1.55 16.19
N ALA A 59 -13.42 0.28 15.88
CA ALA A 59 -13.40 -0.81 16.86
C ALA A 59 -12.00 -1.36 17.11
N SER A 60 -11.10 -1.27 16.13
CA SER A 60 -9.78 -1.92 16.19
C SER A 60 -8.64 -0.94 16.02
N LEU A 61 -8.62 -0.17 14.92
CA LEU A 61 -7.45 0.65 14.57
C LEU A 61 -7.24 1.83 15.53
N VAL A 62 -8.28 2.65 15.74
CA VAL A 62 -8.18 3.81 16.64
C VAL A 62 -7.83 3.37 18.06
N PRO A 63 -8.49 2.36 18.66
CA PRO A 63 -8.07 1.82 19.96
C PRO A 63 -6.63 1.32 19.99
N CYS A 64 -6.16 0.63 18.95
CA CYS A 64 -4.77 0.14 18.86
C CYS A 64 -3.76 1.30 18.87
N LEU A 65 -4.02 2.33 18.07
CA LEU A 65 -3.15 3.51 17.99
C LEU A 65 -3.07 4.24 19.32
N LEU A 66 -4.22 4.49 19.96
CA LEU A 66 -4.30 5.11 21.27
C LEU A 66 -3.59 4.27 22.35
N ALA A 67 -3.74 2.94 22.33
CA ALA A 67 -3.08 2.03 23.27
C ALA A 67 -1.54 2.05 23.15
N HIS A 68 -1.02 2.36 21.95
CA HIS A 68 0.41 2.57 21.72
C HIS A 68 0.87 4.01 21.97
N GLY A 69 -0.01 4.89 22.43
CA GLY A 69 0.31 6.27 22.78
C GLY A 69 0.35 7.23 21.60
N TYR A 70 -0.20 6.85 20.45
CA TYR A 70 -0.30 7.73 19.30
C TYR A 70 -1.51 8.66 19.41
N GLU A 71 -1.37 9.88 18.91
CA GLU A 71 -2.51 10.77 18.68
C GLU A 71 -3.22 10.37 17.37
N VAL A 72 -4.55 10.44 17.38
CA VAL A 72 -5.39 10.02 16.26
C VAL A 72 -6.41 11.11 15.97
N PRO A 73 -6.58 11.52 14.70
CA PRO A 73 -7.59 12.51 14.35
C PRO A 73 -8.99 11.95 14.63
N THR A 74 -9.95 12.85 14.88
CA THR A 74 -11.34 12.44 15.06
C THR A 74 -11.88 11.89 13.74
N ALA A 75 -12.35 10.64 13.77
CA ALA A 75 -12.92 10.02 12.59
C ALA A 75 -14.20 10.76 12.14
N PRO A 76 -14.42 10.93 10.82
CA PRO A 76 -15.66 11.50 10.30
C PRO A 76 -16.86 10.58 10.58
N GLY A 77 -18.07 11.07 10.32
CA GLY A 77 -19.27 10.22 10.38
C GLY A 77 -19.23 9.08 9.33
N PRO A 78 -20.01 8.01 9.52
CA PRO A 78 -19.95 6.82 8.66
C PRO A 78 -20.23 7.13 7.18
N ARG A 79 -21.15 8.06 6.90
CA ARG A 79 -21.46 8.49 5.53
C ARG A 79 -20.29 9.23 4.89
N GLU A 80 -19.73 10.21 5.59
CA GLU A 80 -18.60 11.00 5.09
C GLU A 80 -17.34 10.14 4.91
N PHE A 81 -17.12 9.15 5.80
CA PHE A 81 -16.08 8.15 5.63
C PHE A 81 -16.29 7.35 4.33
N ALA A 82 -17.49 6.83 4.11
CA ALA A 82 -17.80 6.03 2.93
C ALA A 82 -17.71 6.82 1.62
N ASP A 83 -18.17 8.08 1.63
CA ASP A 83 -18.12 8.97 0.47
C ASP A 83 -16.67 9.27 0.01
N ARG A 84 -15.69 9.19 0.93
CA ARG A 84 -14.26 9.45 0.66
C ARG A 84 -13.39 8.19 0.64
N TRP A 85 -13.95 7.00 0.89
CA TRP A 85 -13.20 5.75 0.91
C TRP A 85 -12.47 5.50 -0.41
N ARG A 86 -11.18 5.16 -0.31
CA ARG A 86 -10.27 4.96 -1.47
C ARG A 86 -10.20 6.15 -2.44
N THR A 87 -10.28 7.37 -1.91
CA THR A 87 -9.99 8.60 -2.66
C THR A 87 -8.81 9.32 -2.03
N ASP A 88 -8.25 10.32 -2.71
CA ASP A 88 -7.20 11.19 -2.15
C ASP A 88 -7.66 11.98 -0.90
N ALA A 89 -8.98 12.08 -0.69
CA ALA A 89 -9.57 12.71 0.48
C ALA A 89 -9.97 11.70 1.57
N ALA A 90 -9.53 10.44 1.48
CA ALA A 90 -9.80 9.42 2.47
C ALA A 90 -9.33 9.84 3.86
N PHE A 91 -10.03 9.38 4.89
CA PHE A 91 -9.62 9.60 6.26
C PHE A 91 -8.28 8.91 6.54
N ASP A 92 -7.30 9.68 6.99
CA ASP A 92 -5.99 9.17 7.39
C ASP A 92 -5.89 9.06 8.93
N PRO A 93 -6.00 7.85 9.50
CA PRO A 93 -5.91 7.64 10.95
C PRO A 93 -4.50 7.89 11.50
N TYR A 94 -3.47 7.95 10.65
CA TYR A 94 -2.10 8.19 11.06
C TYR A 94 -1.63 9.64 10.81
N ALA A 95 -2.54 10.54 10.42
CA ALA A 95 -2.19 11.93 10.08
C ALA A 95 -1.51 12.70 11.22
N LEU A 96 -1.75 12.29 12.47
CA LEU A 96 -1.18 12.90 13.68
C LEU A 96 -0.05 12.06 14.31
N VAL A 97 0.36 10.97 13.65
CA VAL A 97 1.47 10.13 14.12
C VAL A 97 2.78 10.81 13.78
N GLY A 98 3.38 11.46 14.79
CA GLY A 98 4.81 11.82 14.95
C GLY A 98 5.60 12.26 13.71
N GLU A 99 6.33 13.37 13.83
CA GLU A 99 7.13 13.93 12.72
C GLU A 99 8.44 13.17 12.44
N ALA A 100 8.83 12.20 13.27
CA ALA A 100 10.11 11.51 13.06
C ALA A 100 10.05 10.53 11.90
N ALA A 101 11.12 10.47 11.12
CA ALA A 101 11.25 9.55 10.00
C ALA A 101 11.01 8.10 10.46
N GLY A 102 9.94 7.49 9.93
CA GLY A 102 9.56 6.10 10.19
C GLY A 102 8.58 5.86 11.32
N ASP A 103 8.11 6.89 12.04
CA ASP A 103 7.08 6.71 13.08
C ASP A 103 5.77 6.17 12.52
N ARG A 104 5.31 6.76 11.41
CA ARG A 104 4.15 6.28 10.68
C ARG A 104 4.29 4.83 10.24
N ALA A 105 5.45 4.43 9.72
CA ALA A 105 5.71 3.05 9.29
C ALA A 105 5.68 2.08 10.48
N ARG A 106 6.22 2.48 11.63
CA ARG A 106 6.15 1.68 12.87
C ARG A 106 4.73 1.57 13.40
N ALA A 107 3.96 2.65 13.37
CA ALA A 107 2.56 2.64 13.77
C ALA A 107 1.73 1.72 12.87
N ALA A 108 1.89 1.83 11.54
CA ALA A 108 1.22 0.98 10.56
C ALA A 108 1.61 -0.50 10.68
N ALA A 109 2.86 -0.80 11.03
CA ALA A 109 3.30 -2.18 11.26
C ALA A 109 2.66 -2.83 12.52
N ARG A 110 2.30 -2.02 13.53
CA ARG A 110 1.66 -2.50 14.76
C ARG A 110 0.14 -2.53 14.66
N CYS A 111 -0.41 -1.48 14.08
CA CYS A 111 -1.84 -1.25 13.89
C CYS A 111 -2.08 -1.10 12.39
N PRO A 112 -2.34 -2.20 11.64
CA PRO A 112 -2.45 -2.15 10.18
C PRO A 112 -3.71 -1.42 9.73
N ALA A 113 -3.56 -0.70 8.61
CA ALA A 113 -4.63 0.02 7.96
C ALA A 113 -5.69 -0.95 7.39
N PRO A 114 -6.97 -0.53 7.28
CA PRO A 114 -8.04 -1.39 6.77
C PRO A 114 -7.73 -1.96 5.38
N GLU A 115 -7.08 -1.19 4.50
CA GLU A 115 -6.67 -1.61 3.17
C GLU A 115 -5.69 -2.78 3.25
N THR A 116 -4.67 -2.69 4.11
CA THR A 116 -3.68 -3.76 4.32
C THR A 116 -4.33 -5.06 4.81
N VAL A 117 -5.38 -4.95 5.64
CA VAL A 117 -6.12 -6.12 6.13
C VAL A 117 -6.99 -6.72 5.04
N LEU A 118 -7.67 -5.91 4.23
CA LEU A 118 -8.49 -6.37 3.10
C LEU A 118 -7.65 -7.05 2.02
N GLU A 119 -6.48 -6.47 1.71
CA GLU A 119 -5.57 -6.98 0.68
C GLU A 119 -4.80 -8.22 1.16
N GLY A 120 -4.53 -8.33 2.46
CA GLY A 120 -3.86 -9.48 3.07
C GLY A 120 -4.78 -10.66 3.40
N ALA A 121 -6.09 -10.54 3.21
CA ALA A 121 -7.07 -11.61 3.46
C ALA A 121 -7.29 -12.55 2.26
N GLY A 122 -6.47 -12.42 1.21
CA GLY A 122 -6.51 -13.24 -0.02
C GLY A 122 -5.53 -14.42 -0.02
#